data_AF-A0A8H5RDX8-F1
#
_entry.id   AF-A0A8H5RDX8-F1
#
_cell.length_a   1.000
_cell.length_b   1.000
_cell.length_c   1.000
_cell.angle_alpha   90.00
_cell.angle_beta   90.00
_cell.angle_gamma   90.00
#
_symmetry.space_group_name_H-M   'P 1'
#
loop_
_entity.id
_entity.type
_entity.pdbx_description
1 polymer ?
#
loop_
_entity_poly.entity_id
_entity_poly.type
_entity_poly.pdbx_seq_one_letter_code
_entity_poly.pdbx_strand_id
1 'polypeptide(L)'
;MGGPASVSTINARFRGGSAKPSSGPQKSPTGSTASQHPPPELPTQGSQSSSASLAPKVPPLPNSPSLAQTIGMDDSSGVMSGDELISSYHLPRPLPLWLNAQYAKHIVKGNFMTLSARPKTVEQGEWIAHQVVEHYRNLWNFVRVLHEKEDDGTSICNSTSCPRMSAGANHSFTWLNRNREPVELPAYEYMTLMQRWISGKIDDTNIFPTDPSGVSYAHNPAITTTPLSQLSNPGEPEYIGKRSGFPDKFVDICQMIFRQMFRVYAHLYWAHFTEPFYHLNLEKQLNSCFSHFVLTATALDMLKPAELEPMQPLIDLWAANGTFPPESKAYEYANIRAGERLLQLSNVPQ
;
A
#
# COMPACT_ATOMS: atom_id res chain seq x y z
N MET A 1 58.46 -13.61 11.93
CA MET A 1 58.26 -14.99 12.43
C MET A 1 56.95 -15.01 13.19
N GLY A 2 55.95 -15.77 12.75
CA GLY A 2 54.68 -15.96 13.46
C GLY A 2 54.26 -17.41 13.31
N GLY A 3 54.24 -18.15 14.42
CA GLY A 3 53.77 -19.54 14.49
C GLY A 3 52.30 -19.58 14.94
N PRO A 4 51.50 -20.57 14.50
CA PRO A 4 50.04 -20.51 14.63
C PRO A 4 49.51 -21.10 15.94
N ALA A 5 48.35 -20.60 16.38
CA ALA A 5 47.50 -21.28 17.36
C ALA A 5 46.31 -21.95 16.64
N SER A 6 46.01 -23.20 17.00
CA SER A 6 45.06 -24.06 16.30
C SER A 6 43.70 -24.13 16.99
N VAL A 7 42.65 -24.07 16.15
CA VAL A 7 41.34 -24.75 16.22
C VAL A 7 40.86 -25.29 17.57
N SER A 8 39.67 -24.84 17.99
CA SER A 8 38.77 -25.58 18.89
C SER A 8 37.36 -25.66 18.28
N THR A 9 36.98 -26.83 17.80
CA THR A 9 35.63 -27.15 17.30
C THR A 9 34.91 -28.02 18.33
N ILE A 10 33.71 -27.66 18.77
CA ILE A 10 32.89 -28.49 19.67
C ILE A 10 31.48 -28.68 19.09
N ASN A 11 31.11 -29.94 18.88
CA ASN A 11 29.78 -30.40 18.46
C ASN A 11 28.90 -30.73 19.68
N ALA A 12 27.62 -30.35 19.64
CA ALA A 12 26.55 -30.93 20.47
C ALA A 12 25.22 -30.84 19.68
N ARG A 13 24.85 -31.83 18.84
CA ARG A 13 24.28 -33.16 19.16
C ARG A 13 22.83 -33.08 19.70
N PHE A 14 21.88 -33.09 18.77
CA PHE A 14 20.45 -33.28 19.03
C PHE A 14 20.14 -34.64 19.68
N ARG A 15 19.10 -34.69 20.53
CA ARG A 15 18.38 -35.91 20.90
C ARG A 15 16.87 -35.62 20.94
N GLY A 16 16.11 -36.33 20.11
CA GLY A 16 14.66 -36.47 20.26
C GLY A 16 14.30 -37.71 21.09
N GLY A 17 13.06 -37.77 21.55
CA GLY A 17 12.47 -38.94 22.20
C GLY A 17 10.95 -38.85 22.19
N SER A 18 10.27 -39.93 21.78
CA SER A 18 8.81 -39.99 21.64
C SER A 18 8.28 -41.25 22.32
N ALA A 19 7.18 -41.15 23.06
CA ALA A 19 6.34 -42.29 23.47
C ALA A 19 4.91 -41.84 23.85
N LYS A 20 3.95 -42.75 23.62
CA LYS A 20 2.49 -42.74 23.86
C LYS A 20 2.12 -44.21 24.26
N PRO A 21 0.85 -44.64 24.49
CA PRO A 21 -0.37 -43.99 25.03
C PRO A 21 -1.16 -44.85 26.08
N SER A 22 -2.26 -44.33 26.65
CA SER A 22 -3.35 -45.08 27.36
C SER A 22 -4.65 -44.24 27.56
N SER A 23 -5.75 -44.73 28.16
CA SER A 23 -6.77 -45.62 27.52
C SER A 23 -8.17 -45.72 28.20
N GLY A 24 -8.92 -44.62 28.37
CA GLY A 24 -10.36 -44.61 28.78
C GLY A 24 -10.67 -44.80 30.28
N PRO A 25 -11.95 -44.81 30.75
CA PRO A 25 -13.24 -44.74 30.02
C PRO A 25 -14.26 -43.67 30.53
N GLN A 26 -15.53 -43.74 30.07
CA GLN A 26 -16.65 -42.78 30.24
C GLN A 26 -17.34 -42.72 31.64
N LYS A 27 -18.02 -41.60 31.96
CA LYS A 27 -19.46 -41.53 32.39
C LYS A 27 -19.97 -40.10 32.72
N SER A 28 -21.26 -39.83 32.47
CA SER A 28 -22.05 -38.66 32.95
C SER A 28 -22.81 -38.97 34.26
N PRO A 29 -23.40 -37.98 34.97
CA PRO A 29 -24.89 -37.83 34.92
C PRO A 29 -25.50 -36.42 35.21
N THR A 30 -26.77 -36.22 34.82
CA THR A 30 -27.91 -35.39 35.38
C THR A 30 -27.64 -34.10 36.20
N GLY A 31 -28.34 -32.94 36.08
CA GLY A 31 -29.78 -32.62 35.87
C GLY A 31 -30.44 -32.17 37.20
N SER A 32 -31.35 -31.17 37.36
CA SER A 32 -32.16 -30.26 36.51
C SER A 32 -32.67 -29.06 37.36
N THR A 33 -33.11 -27.87 36.85
CA THR A 33 -34.53 -27.38 36.69
C THR A 33 -34.52 -25.95 36.07
N ALA A 34 -35.27 -25.61 35.00
CA ALA A 34 -36.72 -25.30 34.87
C ALA A 34 -37.16 -23.86 35.28
N SER A 35 -37.42 -22.99 34.29
CA SER A 35 -38.43 -21.90 34.27
C SER A 35 -38.65 -21.44 32.83
N GLN A 36 -39.90 -21.30 32.38
CA GLN A 36 -40.29 -20.89 31.01
C GLN A 36 -41.11 -19.60 31.05
N HIS A 37 -40.99 -18.73 30.04
CA HIS A 37 -42.11 -17.94 29.50
C HIS A 37 -41.78 -17.46 28.05
N PRO A 38 -42.74 -17.47 27.11
CA PRO A 38 -42.50 -17.19 25.69
C PRO A 38 -42.86 -15.74 25.26
N PRO A 39 -42.33 -15.25 24.11
CA PRO A 39 -42.88 -14.09 23.40
C PRO A 39 -44.06 -14.49 22.47
N PRO A 40 -44.96 -13.55 22.11
CA PRO A 40 -46.12 -13.81 21.26
C PRO A 40 -45.80 -13.77 19.75
N GLU A 41 -46.71 -14.33 18.96
CA GLU A 41 -46.58 -14.54 17.50
C GLU A 41 -47.76 -13.87 16.73
N LEU A 42 -47.64 -13.86 15.39
CA LEU A 42 -48.66 -13.61 14.34
C LEU A 42 -48.81 -12.16 13.79
N PRO A 43 -49.26 -11.99 12.52
CA PRO A 43 -49.59 -13.01 11.52
C PRO A 43 -48.81 -12.92 10.19
N THR A 44 -48.80 -14.04 9.46
CA THR A 44 -48.32 -14.16 8.08
C THR A 44 -49.26 -13.52 7.05
N GLN A 45 -48.70 -12.84 6.03
CA GLN A 45 -49.29 -12.78 4.69
C GLN A 45 -48.23 -13.06 3.64
N GLY A 46 -48.52 -13.99 2.73
CA GLY A 46 -47.68 -14.27 1.58
C GLY A 46 -48.05 -13.39 0.39
N SER A 47 -47.06 -12.92 -0.36
CA SER A 47 -47.25 -12.46 -1.72
C SER A 47 -46.00 -12.75 -2.55
N GLN A 48 -46.18 -13.34 -3.72
CA GLN A 48 -45.13 -13.53 -4.71
C GLN A 48 -44.91 -12.19 -5.44
N SER A 49 -43.67 -11.73 -5.56
CA SER A 49 -43.29 -10.85 -6.66
C SER A 49 -41.81 -10.98 -7.01
N SER A 50 -41.55 -11.50 -8.20
CA SER A 50 -40.28 -11.35 -8.87
C SER A 50 -40.11 -9.88 -9.28
N SER A 51 -39.04 -9.24 -8.81
CA SER A 51 -38.68 -7.87 -9.23
C SER A 51 -37.22 -7.83 -9.66
N ALA A 52 -36.99 -7.28 -10.85
CA ALA A 52 -35.68 -7.26 -11.49
C ALA A 52 -34.74 -6.24 -10.82
N SER A 53 -33.45 -6.57 -10.78
CA SER A 53 -32.40 -5.66 -10.35
C SER A 53 -32.32 -4.45 -11.30
N LEU A 54 -32.75 -3.29 -10.84
CA LEU A 54 -32.50 -1.99 -11.47
C LEU A 54 -31.72 -1.12 -10.48
N ALA A 55 -30.42 -0.97 -10.73
CA ALA A 55 -29.56 -0.11 -9.95
C ALA A 55 -29.92 1.39 -10.20
N PRO A 56 -30.09 2.21 -9.14
CA PRO A 56 -30.25 3.65 -9.32
C PRO A 56 -28.98 4.28 -9.89
N LYS A 57 -29.09 4.99 -11.02
CA LYS A 57 -28.01 5.83 -11.54
C LYS A 57 -27.86 7.07 -10.65
N VAL A 58 -26.80 7.12 -9.86
CA VAL A 58 -26.34 8.36 -9.21
C VAL A 58 -25.61 9.21 -10.27
N PRO A 59 -25.86 10.52 -10.38
CA PRO A 59 -25.06 11.39 -11.25
C PRO A 59 -23.59 11.38 -10.80
N PRO A 60 -22.61 11.40 -11.72
CA PRO A 60 -21.22 11.58 -11.32
C PRO A 60 -21.06 12.96 -10.68
N LEU A 61 -20.40 12.99 -9.52
CA LEU A 61 -19.83 14.23 -8.99
C LEU A 61 -18.87 14.81 -10.04
N PRO A 62 -18.72 16.14 -10.14
CA PRO A 62 -17.79 16.74 -11.08
C PRO A 62 -16.37 16.23 -10.74
N ASN A 63 -15.77 15.48 -11.65
CA ASN A 63 -14.34 15.22 -11.59
C ASN A 63 -13.66 16.59 -11.68
N SER A 64 -12.90 16.97 -10.64
CA SER A 64 -11.85 17.97 -10.81
C SER A 64 -10.99 17.51 -12.00
N PRO A 65 -10.74 18.36 -13.02
CA PRO A 65 -9.99 17.94 -14.19
C PRO A 65 -8.63 17.43 -13.74
N SER A 66 -8.29 16.20 -14.13
CA SER A 66 -6.94 15.69 -13.91
C SER A 66 -5.98 16.60 -14.66
N LEU A 67 -4.86 16.99 -14.05
CA LEU A 67 -3.86 17.87 -14.66
C LEU A 67 -3.39 17.33 -16.04
N ALA A 68 -3.40 16.01 -16.22
CA ALA A 68 -3.12 15.34 -17.49
C ALA A 68 -4.09 15.70 -18.63
N GLN A 69 -5.31 16.15 -18.35
CA GLN A 69 -6.29 16.56 -19.36
C GLN A 69 -6.15 18.04 -19.76
N THR A 70 -5.67 18.91 -18.86
CA THR A 70 -5.42 20.33 -19.14
C THR A 70 -4.21 20.56 -20.05
N ILE A 71 -3.31 19.57 -20.14
CA ILE A 71 -2.12 19.58 -21.00
C ILE A 71 -2.45 19.31 -22.49
N GLY A 72 -3.70 18.94 -22.81
CA GLY A 72 -4.08 18.43 -24.13
C GLY A 72 -4.61 19.43 -25.18
N MET A 73 -4.81 20.71 -24.84
CA MET A 73 -5.46 21.67 -25.76
C MET A 73 -4.92 23.11 -25.62
N ASP A 74 -3.70 23.36 -26.09
CA ASP A 74 -3.40 24.61 -26.81
C ASP A 74 -2.15 24.45 -27.70
N ASP A 75 -2.30 24.67 -29.01
CA ASP A 75 -1.21 24.58 -30.00
C ASP A 75 -0.42 25.91 -30.06
N SER A 76 0.06 26.34 -28.89
CA SER A 76 0.97 27.48 -28.75
C SER A 76 2.26 27.01 -28.09
N SER A 77 3.29 26.81 -28.91
CA SER A 77 4.50 26.04 -28.62
C SER A 77 5.52 26.76 -27.72
N GLY A 78 5.07 27.22 -26.55
CA GLY A 78 5.93 27.58 -25.43
C GLY A 78 6.28 26.34 -24.61
N VAL A 79 7.54 25.93 -24.58
CA VAL A 79 8.03 24.97 -23.58
C VAL A 79 7.95 25.64 -22.20
N MET A 80 7.04 25.16 -21.34
CA MET A 80 6.91 25.69 -19.98
C MET A 80 8.26 25.66 -19.24
N SER A 81 8.59 26.78 -18.60
CA SER A 81 9.77 26.93 -17.76
C SER A 81 9.67 26.07 -16.51
N GLY A 82 10.82 25.64 -15.98
CA GLY A 82 10.88 24.91 -14.70
C GLY A 82 10.21 25.66 -13.54
N ASP A 83 10.25 27.00 -13.54
CA ASP A 83 9.56 27.82 -12.53
C ASP A 83 8.03 27.83 -12.70
N GLU A 84 7.52 27.76 -13.92
CA GLU A 84 6.08 27.67 -14.20
C GLU A 84 5.55 26.29 -13.81
N LEU A 85 6.32 25.23 -14.12
CA LEU A 85 6.03 23.85 -13.70
C LEU A 85 5.97 23.73 -12.18
N ILE A 86 6.98 24.20 -11.44
CA ILE A 86 6.94 24.21 -9.96
C ILE A 86 5.78 25.05 -9.42
N SER A 87 5.41 26.15 -10.07
CA SER A 87 4.26 26.97 -9.67
C SER A 87 2.92 26.24 -9.82
N SER A 88 2.80 25.36 -10.82
CA SER A 88 1.62 24.50 -11.02
C SER A 88 1.37 23.52 -9.86
N TYR A 89 2.41 23.13 -9.12
CA TYR A 89 2.30 22.26 -7.93
C TYR A 89 1.79 22.97 -6.67
N HIS A 90 1.62 24.30 -6.72
CA HIS A 90 1.03 25.12 -5.64
C HIS A 90 1.69 24.89 -4.26
N LEU A 91 3.00 24.67 -4.27
CA LEU A 91 3.82 24.39 -3.09
C LEU A 91 3.88 25.61 -2.15
N PRO A 92 3.92 25.39 -0.81
CA PRO A 92 4.14 26.48 0.14
C PRO A 92 5.54 27.09 -0.01
N ARG A 93 5.71 28.31 0.51
CA ARG A 93 7.00 29.02 0.58
C ARG A 93 7.28 29.39 2.05
N PRO A 94 8.46 29.05 2.62
CA PRO A 94 9.56 28.27 2.02
C PRO A 94 9.14 26.86 1.61
N LEU A 95 9.90 26.26 0.69
CA LEU A 95 9.59 24.91 0.18
C LEU A 95 9.65 23.88 1.31
N PRO A 96 8.79 22.83 1.29
CA PRO A 96 8.84 21.77 2.29
C PRO A 96 10.21 21.09 2.35
N LEU A 97 10.64 20.73 3.57
CA LEU A 97 11.98 20.17 3.82
C LEU A 97 12.26 18.89 3.00
N TRP A 98 11.23 18.09 2.73
CA TRP A 98 11.30 16.87 1.91
C TRP A 98 11.54 17.12 0.41
N LEU A 99 11.36 18.35 -0.08
CA LEU A 99 11.74 18.73 -1.45
C LEU A 99 13.16 19.28 -1.58
N ASN A 100 13.89 19.43 -0.48
CA ASN A 100 15.30 19.74 -0.54
C ASN A 100 16.12 18.45 -0.70
N ALA A 101 16.89 18.37 -1.80
CA ALA A 101 17.72 17.22 -2.17
C ALA A 101 18.74 16.80 -1.09
N GLN A 102 19.06 17.68 -0.14
CA GLN A 102 19.93 17.36 0.99
C GLN A 102 19.27 16.41 1.99
N TYR A 103 17.94 16.46 2.13
CA TYR A 103 17.13 15.67 3.08
C TYR A 103 16.31 14.56 2.39
N ALA A 104 16.05 14.67 1.08
CA ALA A 104 15.39 13.65 0.25
C ALA A 104 16.30 12.43 -0.08
N LYS A 105 17.25 12.08 0.81
CA LYS A 105 18.27 11.04 0.60
C LYS A 105 17.81 9.67 1.12
N HIS A 106 18.40 8.61 0.56
CA HIS A 106 18.12 7.21 0.89
C HIS A 106 19.17 6.61 1.84
N ILE A 107 18.83 5.51 2.52
CA ILE A 107 19.79 4.74 3.34
C ILE A 107 20.82 4.05 2.44
N VAL A 108 20.34 3.45 1.36
CA VAL A 108 21.15 2.71 0.39
C VAL A 108 21.24 3.48 -0.93
N LYS A 109 22.42 3.44 -1.56
CA LYS A 109 22.59 3.84 -2.95
C LYS A 109 22.55 2.58 -3.80
N GLY A 110 21.52 2.41 -4.61
CA GLY A 110 21.35 1.22 -5.45
C GLY A 110 20.07 1.28 -6.27
N ASN A 111 19.97 0.39 -7.27
CA ASN A 111 18.78 0.29 -8.11
C ASN A 111 17.66 -0.44 -7.34
N PHE A 112 16.74 0.32 -6.74
CA PHE A 112 15.59 -0.22 -6.00
C PHE A 112 14.66 -1.10 -6.86
N MET A 113 14.70 -1.02 -8.20
CA MET A 113 13.90 -1.88 -9.08
C MET A 113 14.17 -3.37 -8.88
N THR A 114 15.38 -3.76 -8.44
CA THR A 114 15.69 -5.18 -8.19
C THR A 114 14.91 -5.76 -7.02
N LEU A 115 14.42 -4.92 -6.09
CA LEU A 115 13.58 -5.34 -4.97
C LEU A 115 12.10 -5.51 -5.40
N SER A 116 11.66 -4.72 -6.39
CA SER A 116 10.32 -4.78 -6.98
C SER A 116 10.16 -5.83 -8.10
N ALA A 117 11.27 -6.38 -8.61
CA ALA A 117 11.28 -7.33 -9.71
C ALA A 117 10.77 -8.72 -9.30
N ARG A 118 9.69 -9.19 -9.95
CA ARG A 118 9.12 -10.53 -9.72
C ARG A 118 10.15 -11.63 -10.04
N PRO A 119 10.44 -12.57 -9.12
CA PRO A 119 11.24 -13.74 -9.43
C PRO A 119 10.60 -14.59 -10.54
N LYS A 120 11.40 -15.07 -11.50
CA LYS A 120 10.91 -15.78 -12.71
C LYS A 120 10.07 -17.04 -12.42
N THR A 121 10.16 -17.61 -11.23
CA THR A 121 9.44 -18.81 -10.78
C THR A 121 8.16 -18.52 -9.98
N VAL A 122 7.99 -17.30 -9.45
CA VAL A 122 6.86 -16.93 -8.57
C VAL A 122 5.70 -16.41 -9.41
N GLU A 123 4.47 -16.91 -9.16
CA GLU A 123 3.28 -16.43 -9.89
C GLU A 123 3.03 -14.92 -9.63
N GLN A 124 2.43 -14.24 -10.61
CA GLN A 124 2.10 -12.81 -10.50
C GLN A 124 1.15 -12.50 -9.33
N GLY A 125 0.18 -13.38 -9.01
CA GLY A 125 -0.72 -13.23 -7.87
C GLY A 125 0.03 -13.25 -6.55
N GLU A 126 0.82 -14.31 -6.32
CA GLU A 126 1.70 -14.46 -5.15
C GLU A 126 2.63 -13.26 -4.96
N TRP A 127 3.24 -12.76 -6.05
CA TRP A 127 4.13 -11.61 -5.97
C TRP A 127 3.39 -10.34 -5.55
N ILE A 128 2.20 -10.07 -6.10
CA ILE A 128 1.37 -8.93 -5.68
C ILE A 128 0.96 -9.10 -4.21
N ALA A 129 0.54 -10.29 -3.79
CA ALA A 129 0.16 -10.57 -2.41
C ALA A 129 1.30 -10.27 -1.43
N HIS A 130 2.50 -10.81 -1.71
CA HIS A 130 3.71 -10.54 -0.93
C HIS A 130 4.02 -9.04 -0.84
N GLN A 131 3.96 -8.32 -1.97
CA GLN A 131 4.23 -6.89 -2.01
C GLN A 131 3.19 -6.06 -1.25
N VAL A 132 1.90 -6.43 -1.27
CA VAL A 132 0.87 -5.78 -0.44
C VAL A 132 1.22 -5.90 1.05
N VAL A 133 1.52 -7.11 1.53
CA VAL A 133 1.83 -7.37 2.94
C VAL A 133 3.10 -6.64 3.37
N GLU A 134 4.15 -6.68 2.54
CA GLU A 134 5.44 -6.07 2.84
C GLU A 134 5.39 -4.53 2.86
N HIS A 135 4.73 -3.90 1.88
CA HIS A 135 4.57 -2.45 1.87
C HIS A 135 3.66 -1.95 2.99
N TYR A 136 2.60 -2.70 3.33
CA TYR A 136 1.75 -2.40 4.49
C TYR A 136 2.56 -2.46 5.80
N ARG A 137 3.34 -3.54 6.00
CA ARG A 137 4.22 -3.73 7.17
C ARG A 137 5.21 -2.58 7.32
N ASN A 138 5.84 -2.16 6.22
CA ASN A 138 6.81 -1.06 6.22
C ASN A 138 6.16 0.29 6.53
N LEU A 139 5.01 0.62 5.90
CA LEU A 139 4.26 1.84 6.20
C LEU A 139 3.80 1.88 7.66
N TRP A 140 3.27 0.77 8.18
CA TRP A 140 2.71 0.72 9.53
C TRP A 140 3.76 1.03 10.61
N ASN A 141 5.03 0.71 10.39
CA ASN A 141 6.11 1.09 11.31
C ASN A 141 6.24 2.62 11.48
N PHE A 142 6.07 3.41 10.42
CA PHE A 142 6.08 4.87 10.51
C PHE A 142 4.80 5.41 11.14
N VAL A 143 3.64 4.84 10.79
CA VAL A 143 2.35 5.24 11.36
C VAL A 143 2.31 5.01 12.88
N ARG A 144 2.95 3.96 13.38
CA ARG A 144 3.11 3.71 14.82
C ARG A 144 3.84 4.84 15.55
N VAL A 145 4.86 5.47 14.94
CA VAL A 145 5.58 6.61 15.54
C VAL A 145 4.62 7.78 15.82
N LEU A 146 3.63 8.01 14.95
CA LEU A 146 2.64 9.08 15.14
C LEU A 146 1.50 8.73 16.12
N HIS A 147 1.27 7.44 16.38
CA HIS A 147 0.25 6.94 17.32
C HIS A 147 0.80 6.68 18.72
N GLU A 148 2.12 6.68 18.89
CA GLU A 148 2.76 6.63 20.20
C GLU A 148 2.31 7.84 21.02
N LYS A 149 2.13 7.63 22.33
CA LYS A 149 1.64 8.67 23.23
C LYS A 149 2.78 9.31 23.99
N GLU A 150 2.73 10.63 24.10
CA GLU A 150 3.60 11.39 24.99
C GLU A 150 3.14 11.24 26.45
N ASP A 151 3.95 11.73 27.41
CA ASP A 151 3.69 11.61 28.85
C ASP A 151 2.37 12.29 29.28
N ASP A 152 1.87 13.26 28.51
CA ASP A 152 0.57 13.92 28.72
C ASP A 152 -0.63 13.12 28.15
N GLY A 153 -0.37 11.99 27.50
CA GLY A 153 -1.36 11.09 26.89
C GLY A 153 -1.86 11.53 25.50
N THR A 154 -1.34 12.63 24.96
CA THR A 154 -1.58 13.08 23.58
C THR A 154 -0.70 12.30 22.59
N SER A 155 -0.89 12.54 21.30
CA SER A 155 -0.13 11.90 20.22
C SER A 155 0.12 12.92 19.12
N ILE A 156 1.25 12.80 18.42
CA ILE A 156 1.76 13.80 17.46
C ILE A 156 0.72 14.14 16.39
N CYS A 157 0.08 13.11 15.83
CA CYS A 157 -1.04 13.25 14.91
C CYS A 157 -2.36 13.11 15.69
N ASN A 158 -3.13 14.19 15.84
CA ASN A 158 -4.39 14.22 16.58
C ASN A 158 -5.42 15.14 15.91
N SER A 159 -6.64 15.25 16.46
CA SER A 159 -7.73 16.07 15.89
C SER A 159 -7.40 17.57 15.79
N THR A 160 -6.46 18.08 16.59
CA THR A 160 -6.07 19.49 16.62
C THR A 160 -4.92 19.75 15.64
N SER A 161 -3.90 18.89 15.60
CA SER A 161 -2.77 19.02 14.66
C SER A 161 -3.15 18.62 13.23
N CYS A 162 -4.01 17.62 13.07
CA CYS A 162 -4.43 17.06 11.78
C CYS A 162 -5.95 16.78 11.75
N PRO A 163 -6.80 17.83 11.74
CA PRO A 163 -8.27 17.71 11.74
C PRO A 163 -8.84 17.03 10.48
N ARG A 164 -8.04 16.89 9.42
CA ARG A 164 -8.39 16.21 8.17
C ARG A 164 -7.21 15.43 7.60
N MET A 165 -7.47 14.26 7.03
CA MET A 165 -6.48 13.49 6.28
C MET A 165 -6.14 14.20 4.96
N SER A 166 -4.95 14.80 4.87
CA SER A 166 -4.59 15.67 3.74
C SER A 166 -3.11 15.62 3.34
N ALA A 167 -2.84 15.98 2.09
CA ALA A 167 -1.52 16.17 1.49
C ALA A 167 -1.36 17.63 1.06
N GLY A 168 -0.96 18.47 2.02
CA GLY A 168 -0.94 19.93 1.85
C GLY A 168 -2.35 20.53 1.88
N ALA A 169 -2.46 21.81 1.49
CA ALA A 169 -3.73 22.53 1.53
C ALA A 169 -4.77 22.00 0.51
N ASN A 170 -4.31 21.63 -0.69
CA ASN A 170 -5.18 21.41 -1.85
C ASN A 170 -5.73 19.99 -1.95
N HIS A 171 -5.13 19.01 -1.28
CA HIS A 171 -5.54 17.60 -1.35
C HIS A 171 -6.10 17.10 -0.03
N SER A 172 -7.41 16.87 0.01
CA SER A 172 -8.07 16.13 1.09
C SER A 172 -8.39 14.71 0.67
N PHE A 173 -8.27 13.77 1.60
CA PHE A 173 -8.56 12.36 1.38
C PHE A 173 -9.77 11.95 2.21
N THR A 174 -10.94 11.91 1.59
CA THR A 174 -12.16 11.38 2.23
C THR A 174 -12.11 9.86 2.37
N TRP A 175 -12.70 9.36 3.45
CA TRP A 175 -12.98 7.94 3.67
C TRP A 175 -14.41 7.60 3.22
N LEU A 176 -14.68 6.35 2.81
CA LEU A 176 -16.05 5.93 2.49
C LEU A 176 -16.71 5.27 3.70
N ASN A 177 -17.82 5.83 4.16
CA ASN A 177 -18.59 5.27 5.28
C ASN A 177 -19.35 3.99 4.86
N ARG A 178 -20.12 3.39 5.79
CA ARG A 178 -20.92 2.17 5.52
C ARG A 178 -21.96 2.33 4.40
N ASN A 179 -22.46 3.55 4.19
CA ASN A 179 -23.41 3.91 3.14
C ASN A 179 -22.72 4.23 1.80
N ARG A 180 -21.38 4.15 1.73
CA ARG A 180 -20.52 4.56 0.61
C ARG A 180 -20.48 6.07 0.36
N GLU A 181 -20.79 6.86 1.38
CA GLU A 181 -20.70 8.32 1.33
C GLU A 181 -19.27 8.76 1.71
N PRO A 182 -18.68 9.75 1.00
CA PRO A 182 -17.39 10.31 1.38
C PRO A 182 -17.52 11.17 2.65
N VAL A 183 -16.69 10.87 3.64
CA VAL A 183 -16.58 11.63 4.91
C VAL A 183 -15.16 12.12 5.10
N GLU A 184 -15.02 13.37 5.55
CA GLU A 184 -13.76 13.93 6.05
C GLU A 184 -13.52 13.37 7.46
N LEU A 185 -12.29 12.91 7.73
CA LEU A 185 -11.87 12.36 9.02
C LEU A 185 -10.54 12.97 9.46
N PRO A 186 -10.30 13.16 10.76
CA PRO A 186 -8.97 13.43 11.30
C PRO A 186 -7.96 12.38 10.84
N ALA A 187 -6.71 12.79 10.60
CA ALA A 187 -5.73 11.93 9.96
C ALA A 187 -5.38 10.67 10.78
N TYR A 188 -5.33 10.78 12.12
CA TYR A 188 -5.09 9.63 13.00
C TYR A 188 -6.22 8.60 12.94
N GLU A 189 -7.47 9.06 12.87
CA GLU A 189 -8.65 8.19 12.73
C GLU A 189 -8.64 7.52 11.34
N TYR A 190 -8.34 8.28 10.28
CA TYR A 190 -8.16 7.74 8.93
C TYR A 190 -7.10 6.64 8.91
N MET A 191 -5.92 6.88 9.50
CA MET A 191 -4.84 5.90 9.58
C MET A 191 -5.25 4.64 10.38
N THR A 192 -6.02 4.81 11.45
CA THR A 192 -6.59 3.70 12.24
C THR A 192 -7.62 2.89 11.43
N LEU A 193 -8.52 3.54 10.69
CA LEU A 193 -9.49 2.85 9.82
C LEU A 193 -8.80 2.14 8.65
N MET A 194 -7.78 2.78 8.06
CA MET A 194 -6.92 2.18 7.04
C MET A 194 -6.23 0.91 7.55
N GLN A 195 -5.63 0.95 8.73
CA GLN A 195 -5.01 -0.21 9.39
C GLN A 195 -5.99 -1.38 9.51
N ARG A 196 -7.18 -1.11 10.08
CA ARG A 196 -8.21 -2.13 10.31
C ARG A 196 -8.76 -2.68 9.00
N TRP A 197 -8.94 -1.83 7.99
CA TRP A 197 -9.46 -2.21 6.69
C TRP A 197 -8.46 -3.05 5.88
N ILE A 198 -7.18 -2.67 5.83
CA ILE A 198 -6.14 -3.46 5.16
C ILE A 198 -5.92 -4.81 5.87
N SER A 199 -5.81 -4.81 7.21
CA SER A 199 -5.62 -6.06 7.97
C SER A 199 -6.78 -7.02 7.73
N GLY A 200 -8.02 -6.55 7.84
CA GLY A 200 -9.21 -7.35 7.51
C GLY A 200 -9.37 -7.75 6.04
N LYS A 201 -8.45 -7.34 5.15
CA LYS A 201 -8.32 -7.89 3.80
C LYS A 201 -7.20 -8.93 3.70
N ILE A 202 -6.05 -8.68 4.33
CA ILE A 202 -4.92 -9.60 4.38
C ILE A 202 -5.25 -10.86 5.20
N ASP A 203 -6.05 -10.73 6.26
CA ASP A 203 -6.46 -11.83 7.13
C ASP A 203 -7.65 -12.65 6.56
N ASP A 204 -8.30 -12.19 5.49
CA ASP A 204 -9.41 -12.88 4.83
C ASP A 204 -8.88 -13.91 3.83
N THR A 205 -8.96 -15.19 4.18
CA THR A 205 -8.46 -16.30 3.35
C THR A 205 -9.17 -16.47 2.01
N ASN A 206 -10.31 -15.81 1.80
CA ASN A 206 -11.00 -15.76 0.50
C ASN A 206 -10.42 -14.69 -0.44
N ILE A 207 -9.57 -13.80 0.09
CA ILE A 207 -8.90 -12.72 -0.65
C ILE A 207 -7.40 -12.97 -0.72
N PHE A 208 -6.79 -13.43 0.38
CA PHE A 208 -5.40 -13.83 0.49
C PHE A 208 -5.35 -15.31 0.97
N PRO A 209 -5.40 -16.28 0.05
CA PRO A 209 -5.28 -17.69 0.39
C PRO A 209 -3.96 -18.00 1.12
N THR A 210 -4.01 -18.85 2.14
CA THR A 210 -2.85 -19.22 2.96
C THR A 210 -2.54 -20.71 2.96
N ASP A 211 -3.32 -21.52 2.24
CA ASP A 211 -3.09 -22.96 2.09
C ASP A 211 -1.89 -23.23 1.15
N PRO A 212 -0.78 -23.81 1.63
CA PRO A 212 0.39 -24.09 0.80
C PRO A 212 0.12 -25.06 -0.36
N SER A 213 -0.95 -25.87 -0.28
CA SER A 213 -1.34 -26.79 -1.36
C SER A 213 -2.01 -26.09 -2.54
N GLY A 214 -2.51 -24.86 -2.35
CA GLY A 214 -3.09 -24.05 -3.42
C GLY A 214 -2.07 -23.27 -4.24
N VAL A 215 -0.84 -23.10 -3.75
CA VAL A 215 0.16 -22.18 -4.35
C VAL A 215 0.64 -22.66 -5.73
N SER A 216 0.59 -21.76 -6.71
CA SER A 216 1.06 -21.99 -8.08
C SER A 216 2.40 -21.33 -8.39
N TYR A 217 2.99 -21.71 -9.52
CA TYR A 217 4.30 -21.23 -9.99
C TYR A 217 4.16 -20.53 -11.35
N ALA A 218 5.03 -19.58 -11.63
CA ALA A 218 5.08 -18.94 -12.94
C ALA A 218 5.34 -19.97 -14.05
N HIS A 219 4.54 -19.92 -15.12
CA HIS A 219 4.76 -20.75 -16.29
C HIS A 219 6.07 -20.35 -17.00
N ASN A 220 6.93 -21.33 -17.28
CA ASN A 220 8.19 -21.12 -18.00
C ASN A 220 8.18 -21.90 -19.32
N PRO A 221 8.00 -21.23 -20.48
CA PRO A 221 7.94 -21.89 -21.79
C PRO A 221 9.20 -22.69 -22.16
N ALA A 222 10.35 -22.42 -21.53
CA ALA A 222 11.59 -23.16 -21.78
C ALA A 222 11.68 -24.50 -21.02
N ILE A 223 10.76 -24.75 -20.07
CA ILE A 223 10.73 -25.97 -19.23
C ILE A 223 9.39 -26.70 -19.38
N THR A 224 8.29 -25.98 -19.55
CA THR A 224 6.93 -26.54 -19.61
C THR A 224 6.46 -26.65 -21.05
N THR A 225 6.33 -27.87 -21.58
CA THR A 225 5.80 -28.14 -22.92
C THR A 225 4.29 -27.93 -23.04
N THR A 226 3.56 -28.02 -21.92
CA THR A 226 2.12 -27.77 -21.84
C THR A 226 1.85 -26.26 -21.89
N PRO A 227 1.19 -25.72 -22.94
CA PRO A 227 0.86 -24.31 -23.00
C PRO A 227 -0.08 -23.90 -21.87
N LEU A 228 0.04 -22.66 -21.38
CA LEU A 228 -0.74 -22.14 -20.25
C LEU A 228 -2.26 -22.30 -20.43
N SER A 229 -2.76 -22.19 -21.66
CA SER A 229 -4.18 -22.41 -22.01
C SER A 229 -4.70 -23.82 -21.76
N GLN A 230 -3.83 -24.83 -21.66
CA GLN A 230 -4.21 -26.21 -21.30
C GLN A 230 -4.16 -26.46 -19.78
N LEU A 231 -3.63 -25.52 -18.99
CA LEU A 231 -3.68 -25.55 -17.52
C LEU A 231 -4.94 -24.87 -16.96
N SER A 232 -5.77 -24.30 -17.84
CA SER A 232 -6.99 -23.57 -17.52
C SER A 232 -8.21 -24.30 -18.09
N ASN A 233 -9.33 -24.32 -17.34
CA ASN A 233 -10.57 -24.93 -17.81
C ASN A 233 -11.11 -24.21 -19.08
N PRO A 234 -11.42 -24.94 -20.16
CA PRO A 234 -11.97 -24.34 -21.38
C PRO A 234 -13.26 -23.57 -21.12
N GLY A 235 -13.27 -22.28 -21.45
CA GLY A 235 -14.45 -21.40 -21.33
C GLY A 235 -14.53 -20.60 -20.03
N GLU A 236 -13.66 -20.83 -19.04
CA GLU A 236 -13.56 -19.94 -17.89
C GLU A 236 -12.63 -18.75 -18.16
N PRO A 237 -12.92 -17.54 -17.64
CA PRO A 237 -12.01 -16.41 -17.74
C PRO A 237 -10.70 -16.70 -16.99
N GLU A 238 -9.58 -16.30 -17.60
CA GLU A 238 -8.25 -16.29 -17.00
C GLU A 238 -7.99 -14.93 -16.34
N TYR A 239 -7.45 -14.93 -15.13
CA TYR A 239 -7.11 -13.73 -14.38
C TYR A 239 -5.92 -13.98 -13.45
N ILE A 240 -5.27 -12.89 -13.02
CA ILE A 240 -4.05 -12.94 -12.20
C ILE A 240 -4.33 -13.60 -10.85
N GLY A 241 -3.56 -14.63 -10.50
CA GLY A 241 -3.68 -15.34 -9.23
C GLY A 241 -4.68 -16.50 -9.20
N LYS A 242 -5.44 -16.73 -10.28
CA LYS A 242 -6.47 -17.78 -10.35
C LYS A 242 -5.94 -19.16 -9.94
N ARG A 243 -4.72 -19.51 -10.37
CA ARG A 243 -4.13 -20.84 -10.13
C ARG A 243 -3.60 -20.99 -8.71
N SER A 244 -3.29 -19.88 -8.02
CA SER A 244 -3.05 -19.82 -6.58
C SER A 244 -4.33 -19.65 -5.74
N GLY A 245 -5.52 -19.69 -6.35
CA GLY A 245 -6.80 -19.57 -5.64
C GLY A 245 -7.20 -18.14 -5.24
N PHE A 246 -6.49 -17.11 -5.69
CA PHE A 246 -6.92 -15.72 -5.48
C PHE A 246 -8.25 -15.44 -6.22
N PRO A 247 -9.11 -14.53 -5.73
CA PRO A 247 -10.38 -14.19 -6.40
C PRO A 247 -10.19 -13.34 -7.66
N ASP A 248 -11.22 -13.29 -8.53
CA ASP A 248 -11.25 -12.46 -9.75
C ASP A 248 -10.99 -10.97 -9.48
N LYS A 249 -11.44 -10.47 -8.32
CA LYS A 249 -11.25 -9.10 -7.84
C LYS A 249 -9.98 -8.86 -7.03
N PHE A 250 -9.06 -9.83 -6.95
CA PHE A 250 -7.83 -9.70 -6.18
C PHE A 250 -7.00 -8.46 -6.56
N VAL A 251 -6.78 -8.23 -7.86
CA VAL A 251 -5.99 -7.08 -8.35
C VAL A 251 -6.68 -5.74 -8.05
N ASP A 252 -8.00 -5.67 -8.24
CA ASP A 252 -8.81 -4.48 -7.92
C ASP A 252 -8.68 -4.12 -6.42
N ILE A 253 -8.72 -5.14 -5.55
CA ILE A 253 -8.54 -4.99 -4.09
C ILE A 253 -7.12 -4.54 -3.75
N CYS A 254 -6.09 -5.10 -4.38
CA CYS A 254 -4.70 -4.71 -4.18
C CYS A 254 -4.44 -3.25 -4.61
N GLN A 255 -5.01 -2.80 -5.73
CA GLN A 255 -5.00 -1.39 -6.16
C GLN A 255 -5.70 -0.47 -5.15
N MET A 256 -6.80 -0.91 -4.53
CA MET A 256 -7.43 -0.15 -3.44
C MET A 256 -6.51 -0.07 -2.21
N ILE A 257 -5.84 -1.15 -1.85
CA ILE A 257 -4.88 -1.19 -0.73
C ILE A 257 -3.69 -0.26 -0.99
N PHE A 258 -3.05 -0.31 -2.15
CA PHE A 258 -1.96 0.59 -2.52
C PHE A 258 -2.37 2.07 -2.52
N ARG A 259 -3.56 2.42 -3.01
CA ARG A 259 -4.09 3.79 -2.88
C ARG A 259 -4.19 4.27 -1.45
N GLN A 260 -4.68 3.43 -0.54
CA GLN A 260 -4.78 3.79 0.88
C GLN A 260 -3.40 4.00 1.51
N MET A 261 -2.43 3.16 1.16
CA MET A 261 -1.04 3.31 1.59
C MET A 261 -0.39 4.60 1.06
N PHE A 262 -0.60 4.92 -0.23
CA PHE A 262 -0.08 6.16 -0.84
C PHE A 262 -0.60 7.42 -0.14
N ARG A 263 -1.91 7.50 0.11
CA ARG A 263 -2.53 8.64 0.82
C ARG A 263 -1.89 8.88 2.19
N VAL A 264 -1.54 7.80 2.89
CA VAL A 264 -0.89 7.88 4.20
C VAL A 264 0.55 8.33 4.05
N TYR A 265 1.35 7.74 3.14
CA TYR A 265 2.68 8.25 2.84
C TYR A 265 2.67 9.75 2.50
N ALA A 266 1.77 10.20 1.62
CA ALA A 266 1.63 11.61 1.28
C ALA A 266 1.36 12.48 2.52
N HIS A 267 0.45 12.05 3.40
CA HIS A 267 0.23 12.73 4.68
C HIS A 267 1.47 12.76 5.59
N LEU A 268 2.22 11.65 5.69
CA LEU A 268 3.48 11.61 6.45
C LEU A 268 4.48 12.65 5.94
N TYR A 269 4.63 12.82 4.62
CA TYR A 269 5.51 13.86 4.05
C TYR A 269 4.99 15.27 4.32
N TRP A 270 3.71 15.52 4.01
CA TRP A 270 3.14 16.85 4.03
C TRP A 270 2.93 17.42 5.44
N ALA A 271 2.61 16.58 6.44
CA ALA A 271 2.33 17.02 7.80
C ALA A 271 3.44 16.67 8.80
N HIS A 272 4.19 15.58 8.59
CA HIS A 272 5.02 14.96 9.63
C HIS A 272 6.49 14.71 9.26
N PHE A 273 6.95 15.14 8.07
CA PHE A 273 8.34 14.89 7.64
C PHE A 273 9.34 15.55 8.58
N THR A 274 9.10 16.81 8.96
CA THR A 274 9.95 17.52 9.93
C THR A 274 9.74 16.91 11.32
N GLU A 275 8.54 17.09 11.89
CA GLU A 275 8.17 16.53 13.19
C GLU A 275 7.24 15.32 13.04
N PRO A 276 7.68 14.09 13.36
CA PRO A 276 8.91 13.74 14.08
C PRO A 276 10.05 13.21 13.19
N PHE A 277 9.80 12.88 11.92
CA PHE A 277 10.70 11.95 11.20
C PHE A 277 12.11 12.50 10.97
N TYR A 278 12.25 13.78 10.65
CA TYR A 278 13.56 14.43 10.50
C TYR A 278 14.28 14.56 11.85
N HIS A 279 13.59 15.02 12.89
CA HIS A 279 14.19 15.19 14.22
C HIS A 279 14.59 13.85 14.88
N LEU A 280 13.90 12.75 14.56
CA LEU A 280 14.27 11.39 14.96
C LEU A 280 15.32 10.73 14.04
N ASN A 281 15.83 11.40 12.99
CA ASN A 281 16.73 10.84 11.98
C ASN A 281 16.16 9.58 11.27
N LEU A 282 14.86 9.60 11.00
CA LEU A 282 14.09 8.57 10.29
C LEU A 282 13.74 8.99 8.85
N GLU A 283 14.19 10.16 8.40
CA GLU A 283 13.88 10.70 7.07
C GLU A 283 14.40 9.80 5.95
N LYS A 284 15.61 9.23 6.10
CA LYS A 284 16.19 8.30 5.12
C LYS A 284 15.42 6.98 5.03
N GLN A 285 14.90 6.51 6.16
CA GLN A 285 14.07 5.31 6.29
C GLN A 285 12.75 5.55 5.55
N LEU A 286 12.09 6.67 5.82
CA LEU A 286 10.84 7.07 5.17
C LEU A 286 11.02 7.24 3.65
N ASN A 287 12.10 7.90 3.22
CA ASN A 287 12.49 8.03 1.82
C ASN A 287 12.68 6.64 1.17
N SER A 288 13.44 5.74 1.81
CA SER A 288 13.75 4.40 1.26
C SER A 288 12.50 3.52 1.15
N CYS A 289 11.61 3.55 2.12
CA CYS A 289 10.34 2.82 2.06
C CYS A 289 9.39 3.42 1.02
N PHE A 290 9.28 4.75 0.93
CA PHE A 290 8.38 5.39 -0.04
C PHE A 290 8.88 5.29 -1.48
N SER A 291 10.18 5.45 -1.72
CA SER A 291 10.81 5.25 -3.04
C SER A 291 10.60 3.81 -3.54
N HIS A 292 10.87 2.81 -2.68
CA HIS A 292 10.58 1.41 -3.00
C HIS A 292 9.08 1.14 -3.21
N PHE A 293 8.21 1.80 -2.44
CA PHE A 293 6.76 1.72 -2.62
C PHE A 293 6.31 2.27 -3.97
N VAL A 294 6.75 3.47 -4.38
CA VAL A 294 6.38 4.07 -5.68
C VAL A 294 6.91 3.23 -6.86
N LEU A 295 8.15 2.76 -6.79
CA LEU A 295 8.72 1.88 -7.82
C LEU A 295 7.95 0.56 -7.93
N THR A 296 7.60 -0.07 -6.80
CA THR A 296 6.79 -1.30 -6.81
C THR A 296 5.37 -1.03 -7.32
N ALA A 297 4.74 0.04 -6.86
CA ALA A 297 3.36 0.36 -7.19
C ALA A 297 3.17 0.68 -8.68
N THR A 298 4.14 1.37 -9.27
CA THR A 298 4.15 1.66 -10.72
C THR A 298 4.53 0.41 -11.52
N ALA A 299 5.55 -0.35 -11.13
CA ALA A 299 5.97 -1.57 -11.83
C ALA A 299 4.87 -2.65 -11.88
N LEU A 300 4.03 -2.75 -10.85
CA LEU A 300 2.92 -3.71 -10.76
C LEU A 300 1.55 -3.14 -11.17
N ASP A 301 1.48 -1.91 -11.69
CA ASP A 301 0.23 -1.23 -12.06
C ASP A 301 -0.79 -1.15 -10.89
N MET A 302 -0.28 -0.97 -9.67
CA MET A 302 -1.07 -0.76 -8.45
C MET A 302 -1.51 0.69 -8.27
N LEU A 303 -0.79 1.65 -8.86
CA LEU A 303 -1.10 3.09 -8.86
C LEU A 303 -0.93 3.68 -10.27
N LYS A 304 -1.87 4.55 -10.65
CA LYS A 304 -1.86 5.31 -11.91
C LYS A 304 -1.19 6.68 -11.73
N PRO A 305 -0.69 7.34 -12.79
CA PRO A 305 -0.07 8.66 -12.71
C PRO A 305 -0.93 9.70 -11.96
N ALA A 306 -2.22 9.78 -12.28
CA ALA A 306 -3.15 10.72 -11.64
C ALA A 306 -3.37 10.45 -10.13
N GLU A 307 -3.02 9.26 -9.61
CA GLU A 307 -3.11 8.94 -8.19
C GLU A 307 -1.83 9.31 -7.43
N LEU A 308 -0.72 9.57 -8.14
CA LEU A 308 0.58 9.95 -7.60
C LEU A 308 0.75 11.48 -7.46
N GLU A 309 -0.13 12.27 -8.08
CA GLU A 309 -0.06 13.72 -8.18
C GLU A 309 0.31 14.45 -6.86
N PRO A 310 -0.26 14.10 -5.68
CA PRO A 310 0.05 14.80 -4.42
C PRO A 310 1.51 14.69 -3.96
N MET A 311 2.29 13.78 -4.55
CA MET A 311 3.72 13.58 -4.32
C MET A 311 4.55 13.70 -5.61
N GLN A 312 3.95 14.15 -6.73
CA GLN A 312 4.65 14.39 -8.00
C GLN A 312 5.94 15.22 -7.85
N PRO A 313 6.00 16.28 -7.02
CA PRO A 313 7.21 17.09 -6.89
C PRO A 313 8.40 16.31 -6.30
N LEU A 314 8.14 15.29 -5.45
CA LEU A 314 9.19 14.41 -4.91
C LEU A 314 9.58 13.32 -5.91
N ILE A 315 8.62 12.82 -6.68
CA ILE A 315 8.85 11.86 -7.78
C ILE A 315 9.75 12.48 -8.86
N ASP A 316 9.46 13.72 -9.25
CA ASP A 316 10.27 14.50 -10.20
C ASP A 316 11.70 14.71 -9.70
N LEU A 317 11.84 15.11 -8.42
CA LEU A 317 13.14 15.30 -7.76
C LEU A 317 13.97 14.00 -7.75
N TRP A 318 13.33 12.85 -7.47
CA TRP A 318 13.97 11.54 -7.45
C TRP A 318 14.28 10.97 -8.84
N ALA A 319 13.50 11.33 -9.87
CA ALA A 319 13.84 11.03 -11.25
C ALA A 319 15.05 11.87 -11.73
N ALA A 320 15.01 13.19 -11.52
CA ALA A 320 16.08 14.09 -11.93
C ALA A 320 17.42 13.85 -11.19
N ASN A 321 17.38 13.35 -9.94
CA ASN A 321 18.59 13.04 -9.17
C ASN A 321 19.14 11.62 -9.37
N GLY A 322 18.50 10.81 -10.23
CA GLY A 322 18.92 9.44 -10.54
C GLY A 322 18.56 8.39 -9.48
N THR A 323 17.68 8.70 -8.51
CA THR A 323 17.12 7.69 -7.61
C THR A 323 16.19 6.74 -8.37
N PHE A 324 15.32 7.29 -9.23
CA PHE A 324 14.47 6.48 -10.11
C PHE A 324 15.21 6.19 -11.42
N PRO A 325 15.43 4.91 -11.78
CA PRO A 325 16.11 4.58 -13.03
C PRO A 325 15.29 4.96 -14.26
N PRO A 326 15.92 5.38 -15.38
CA PRO A 326 15.22 5.72 -16.61
C PRO A 326 14.33 4.60 -17.18
N GLU A 327 14.65 3.34 -16.90
CA GLU A 327 13.86 2.16 -17.29
C GLU A 327 12.63 1.89 -16.41
N SER A 328 12.37 2.71 -15.37
CA SER A 328 11.25 2.54 -14.45
C SER A 328 10.02 3.35 -14.88
N LYS A 329 8.83 2.78 -14.70
CA LYS A 329 7.54 3.50 -14.89
C LYS A 329 7.43 4.74 -13.99
N ALA A 330 8.05 4.74 -12.81
CA ALA A 330 8.11 5.91 -11.94
C ALA A 330 8.88 7.09 -12.59
N TYR A 331 9.93 6.81 -13.36
CA TYR A 331 10.65 7.81 -14.15
C TYR A 331 9.84 8.26 -15.38
N GLU A 332 9.15 7.33 -16.07
CA GLU A 332 8.23 7.65 -17.17
C GLU A 332 7.12 8.62 -16.74
N TYR A 333 6.65 8.51 -15.50
CA TYR A 333 5.62 9.39 -14.93
C TYR A 333 6.17 10.71 -14.37
N ALA A 334 7.48 10.97 -14.46
CA ALA A 334 8.13 12.13 -13.84
C ALA A 334 8.36 13.30 -14.81
N ASN A 335 8.17 14.52 -14.32
CA ASN A 335 8.56 15.74 -15.03
C ASN A 335 10.01 16.12 -14.70
N ILE A 336 10.94 15.60 -15.51
CA ILE A 336 12.38 15.79 -15.32
C ILE A 336 12.79 17.27 -15.21
N ARG A 337 12.17 18.17 -15.99
CA ARG A 337 12.48 19.62 -15.93
C ARG A 337 12.08 20.26 -14.60
N ALA A 338 10.96 19.83 -14.01
CA ALA A 338 10.55 20.29 -12.69
C ALA A 338 11.52 19.75 -11.61
N GLY A 339 11.94 18.49 -11.72
CA GLY A 339 12.93 17.87 -10.85
C GLY A 339 14.31 18.54 -10.91
N GLU A 340 14.82 18.82 -12.11
CA GLU A 340 16.06 19.59 -12.33
C GLU A 340 15.99 20.97 -11.69
N ARG A 341 14.83 21.64 -11.76
CA ARG A 341 14.64 22.95 -11.13
C ARG A 341 14.58 22.85 -9.60
N LEU A 342 13.94 21.82 -9.04
CA LEU A 342 13.96 21.56 -7.59
C LEU A 342 15.38 21.26 -7.07
N LEU A 343 16.22 20.58 -7.87
CA LEU A 343 17.64 20.39 -7.56
C LEU A 343 18.42 21.70 -7.51
N GLN A 344 18.17 22.62 -8.45
CA GLN A 344 18.80 23.96 -8.42
C GLN A 344 18.40 24.73 -7.15
N LEU A 345 17.11 24.72 -6.79
CA LEU A 345 16.60 25.40 -5.59
C LEU A 345 17.11 24.78 -4.28
N SER A 346 17.49 23.50 -4.28
CA SER A 346 18.09 22.80 -3.13
C SER A 346 19.53 23.22 -2.82
N ASN A 347 20.23 23.85 -3.77
CA ASN A 347 21.62 24.28 -3.65
C ASN A 347 21.78 25.77 -3.28
N VAL A 348 20.67 26.52 -3.24
CA VAL A 348 20.66 27.89 -2.74
C VAL A 348 20.43 27.84 -1.22
N PRO A 349 21.24 28.52 -0.38
CA PRO A 349 20.92 28.65 1.04
C PRO A 349 19.60 29.41 1.20
N GLN A 350 18.64 28.80 1.91
CA GLN A 350 17.31 29.36 2.19
C GLN A 350 17.31 30.19 3.47
#